data_AF-A0A059AKS9-F1
#
_entry.id   AF-A0A059AKS9-F1
#
_cell.length_a   1.000
_cell.length_b   1.000
_cell.length_c   1.000
_cell.angle_alpha   90.00
_cell.angle_beta   90.00
_cell.angle_gamma   90.00
#
_symmetry.space_group_name_H-M   'P 1'
#
loop_
_entity.id
_entity.type
_entity.pdbx_description
1 polymer ?
#
loop_
_entity_poly.entity_id
_entity_poly.type
_entity_poly.pdbx_seq_one_letter_code
_entity_poly.pdbx_strand_id
1 'polypeptide(L)'
;MRMYHLSSDFCLLFFRGIVGGEKLKVVRLSISQVLTVISEKQKAALREVYKKKKYFPFNLHPKKTRAIRRRLTKYQVVICS
;
A
#
# COMPACT_ATOMS: atom_id res chain seq x y z
N MET A 1 -6.74 -15.45 2.80
CA MET A 1 -8.13 -15.62 3.29
C MET A 1 -8.26 -15.68 4.82
N ARG A 2 -7.32 -16.26 5.59
CA ARG A 2 -7.42 -16.33 7.08
C ARG A 2 -7.38 -14.99 7.86
N MET A 3 -6.88 -13.89 7.29
CA MET A 3 -6.67 -12.63 8.03
C MET A 3 -7.90 -11.72 8.10
N TYR A 4 -8.81 -11.81 7.13
CA TYR A 4 -10.07 -11.07 7.18
C TYR A 4 -10.94 -11.55 8.36
N HIS A 5 -10.90 -12.85 8.65
CA HIS A 5 -11.61 -13.45 9.77
C HIS A 5 -11.17 -12.84 11.11
N LEU A 6 -9.86 -12.76 11.35
CA LEU A 6 -9.29 -12.23 12.60
C LEU A 6 -9.61 -10.74 12.83
N SER A 7 -9.74 -9.96 11.74
CA SER A 7 -10.13 -8.54 11.81
C SER A 7 -11.61 -8.37 12.15
N SER A 8 -12.47 -9.25 11.60
CA SER A 8 -13.90 -9.33 11.95
C SER A 8 -14.10 -9.73 13.41
N ASP A 9 -13.35 -10.74 13.87
CA ASP A 9 -13.38 -11.24 15.24
C ASP A 9 -12.94 -10.15 16.25
N PHE A 10 -11.90 -9.38 15.92
CA PHE A 10 -11.48 -8.23 16.74
C PHE A 10 -12.53 -7.11 16.79
N CYS A 11 -13.18 -6.80 15.67
CA CYS A 11 -14.25 -5.80 15.62
C CYS A 11 -15.45 -6.22 16.49
N LEU A 12 -15.83 -7.50 16.42
CA LEU A 12 -16.87 -8.11 17.25
C LEU A 12 -16.52 -8.06 18.74
N LEU A 13 -15.27 -8.38 19.12
CA LEU A 13 -14.80 -8.30 20.52
C LEU A 13 -14.75 -6.86 21.05
N PHE A 14 -14.45 -5.88 20.18
CA PHE A 14 -14.46 -4.45 20.52
C PHE A 14 -15.89 -3.93 20.75
N PHE A 15 -16.84 -4.27 19.88
CA PHE A 15 -18.25 -3.86 20.02
C PHE A 15 -18.93 -4.45 21.25
N ARG A 16 -18.46 -5.62 21.68
CA ARG A 16 -19.02 -6.42 22.78
C ARG A 16 -18.40 -6.08 24.15
N GLY A 17 -17.40 -5.18 24.19
CA GLY A 17 -16.82 -4.64 25.43
C GLY A 17 -16.03 -5.63 26.29
N ILE A 18 -15.71 -6.82 25.76
CA ILE A 18 -15.14 -7.94 26.54
C ILE A 18 -13.65 -7.72 26.86
N VAL A 19 -12.93 -6.93 26.07
CA VAL A 19 -11.47 -6.78 26.16
C VAL A 19 -11.08 -5.38 26.64
N GLY A 20 -10.27 -5.31 27.70
CA GLY A 20 -9.74 -4.06 28.26
C GLY A 20 -8.86 -3.27 27.29
N GLY A 21 -8.87 -1.93 27.41
CA GLY A 21 -8.28 -0.98 26.46
C GLY A 21 -6.80 -1.18 26.13
N GLU A 22 -6.00 -1.63 27.09
CA GLU A 22 -4.56 -1.87 26.89
C GLU A 22 -4.25 -3.13 26.06
N LYS A 23 -5.04 -4.20 26.22
CA LYS A 23 -4.94 -5.39 25.35
C LYS A 23 -5.37 -5.08 23.91
N LEU A 24 -6.37 -4.22 23.72
CA LEU A 24 -6.82 -3.76 22.40
C LEU A 24 -5.74 -2.98 21.64
N LYS A 25 -4.96 -2.13 22.33
CA LYS A 25 -3.86 -1.37 21.70
C LYS A 25 -2.80 -2.31 21.13
N VAL A 26 -2.37 -3.31 21.90
CA VAL A 26 -1.36 -4.28 21.47
C VAL A 26 -1.86 -5.09 20.26
N VAL A 27 -3.11 -5.55 20.30
CA VAL A 27 -3.69 -6.33 19.19
C VAL A 27 -3.87 -5.48 17.92
N ARG A 28 -4.25 -4.21 18.02
CA ARG A 28 -4.32 -3.31 16.84
C ARG A 28 -2.96 -3.12 16.19
N LEU A 29 -1.91 -2.97 16.99
CA LEU A 29 -0.54 -2.80 16.51
C LEU A 29 -0.05 -4.06 15.78
N SER A 30 -0.27 -5.25 16.34
CA SER A 30 0.13 -6.50 15.69
C SER A 30 -0.62 -6.76 14.38
N ILE A 31 -1.93 -6.47 14.33
CA ILE A 31 -2.72 -6.55 13.09
C ILE A 31 -2.16 -5.60 12.04
N SER A 32 -1.86 -4.35 12.41
CA SER A 32 -1.29 -3.36 11.50
C SER A 32 0.04 -3.83 10.89
N GLN A 33 0.95 -4.36 11.72
CA GLN A 33 2.25 -4.87 11.29
C GLN A 33 2.13 -6.05 10.30
N VAL A 34 1.20 -6.98 10.53
CA VAL A 34 0.98 -8.09 9.60
C VAL A 34 0.42 -7.58 8.27
N LEU A 35 -0.52 -6.64 8.31
CA LEU A 35 -1.10 -6.05 7.11
C LEU A 35 -0.08 -5.24 6.30
N THR A 36 0.84 -4.51 6.95
CA THR A 36 1.90 -3.79 6.25
C THR A 36 2.80 -4.74 5.49
N VAL A 37 3.30 -5.81 6.14
CA VAL A 37 4.16 -6.83 5.50
C VAL A 37 3.46 -7.49 4.31
N ILE A 38 2.19 -7.83 4.43
CA ILE A 38 1.41 -8.41 3.32
C ILE A 38 1.31 -7.39 2.17
N SER A 39 0.98 -6.14 2.47
CA SER A 39 0.82 -5.09 1.46
C SER A 39 2.14 -4.78 0.72
N GLU A 40 3.26 -4.84 1.42
CA GLU A 40 4.60 -4.66 0.85
C GLU A 40 4.95 -5.80 -0.10
N LYS A 41 4.75 -7.05 0.33
CA LYS A 41 4.98 -8.23 -0.52
C LYS A 41 4.12 -8.22 -1.77
N GLN A 42 2.84 -7.86 -1.66
CA GLN A 42 1.94 -7.72 -2.82
C GLN A 42 2.42 -6.63 -3.79
N LYS A 43 2.82 -5.46 -3.27
CA LYS A 43 3.36 -4.37 -4.10
C LYS A 43 4.68 -4.76 -4.77
N ALA A 44 5.55 -5.49 -4.09
CA ALA A 44 6.82 -5.97 -4.64
C ALA A 44 6.59 -6.94 -5.82
N ALA A 45 5.73 -7.94 -5.64
CA ALA A 45 5.36 -8.88 -6.70
C ALA A 45 4.75 -8.17 -7.92
N LEU A 46 3.89 -7.16 -7.71
CA LEU A 46 3.36 -6.36 -8.81
C LEU A 46 4.47 -5.56 -9.53
N ARG A 47 5.42 -4.97 -8.80
CA ARG A 47 6.53 -4.22 -9.41
C ARG A 47 7.39 -5.10 -10.31
N GLU A 48 7.62 -6.36 -9.93
CA GLU A 48 8.34 -7.33 -10.75
C GLU A 48 7.60 -7.63 -12.06
N VAL A 49 6.29 -7.91 -11.96
CA VAL A 49 5.43 -8.21 -13.12
C VAL A 49 5.35 -7.05 -14.13
N TYR A 50 5.39 -5.80 -13.65
CA TYR A 50 5.22 -4.61 -14.50
C TYR A 50 6.53 -3.89 -14.88
N LYS A 51 7.72 -4.40 -14.50
CA LYS A 51 9.01 -3.69 -14.66
C LYS A 51 9.37 -3.29 -16.09
N LYS A 52 8.95 -4.08 -17.09
CA LYS A 52 9.30 -3.88 -18.52
C LYS A 52 8.08 -3.59 -19.40
N LYS A 53 6.90 -3.41 -18.81
CA LYS A 53 5.66 -3.15 -19.56
C LYS A 53 5.51 -1.66 -19.82
N LYS A 54 5.13 -1.29 -21.05
CA LYS A 54 4.90 0.11 -21.45
C LYS A 54 3.81 0.78 -20.61
N TYR A 55 2.75 0.03 -20.29
CA TYR A 55 1.63 0.49 -19.49
C TYR A 55 1.61 -0.27 -18.16
N PHE A 56 1.52 0.49 -17.07
CA PHE A 56 1.43 -0.04 -15.73
C PHE A 56 0.38 0.76 -14.94
N PRO A 57 -0.22 0.18 -13.90
CA PRO A 57 -1.33 0.82 -13.20
C PRO A 57 -0.90 2.11 -12.50
N PHE A 58 -1.81 3.10 -12.44
CA PHE A 58 -1.58 4.42 -11.85
C PHE A 58 -0.96 4.38 -10.43
N ASN A 59 -1.36 3.37 -9.64
CA ASN A 59 -0.88 3.19 -8.27
C ASN A 59 0.62 2.90 -8.16
N LEU A 60 1.23 2.28 -9.18
CA LEU A 60 2.66 1.97 -9.22
C LEU A 60 3.51 3.13 -9.75
N HIS A 61 2.90 4.24 -10.17
CA HIS A 61 3.67 5.40 -10.63
C HIS A 61 4.50 6.04 -9.52
N PRO A 62 5.71 6.51 -9.85
CA PRO A 62 6.48 7.33 -8.93
C PRO A 62 5.67 8.58 -8.58
N LYS A 63 5.54 8.86 -7.28
CA LYS A 63 4.85 10.04 -6.79
C LYS A 63 5.71 11.27 -7.09
N LYS A 64 5.40 11.95 -8.20
CA LYS A 64 5.99 13.22 -8.62
C LYS A 64 4.90 14.28 -8.67
N THR A 65 5.26 15.55 -8.46
CA THR A 65 4.32 16.66 -8.58
C THR A 65 3.71 16.72 -9.99
N ARG A 66 2.52 17.31 -10.13
CA ARG A 66 1.84 17.45 -11.42
C ARG A 66 2.69 18.20 -12.44
N ALA A 67 3.38 19.26 -12.03
CA ALA A 67 4.28 20.03 -12.90
C ALA A 67 5.41 19.14 -13.46
N ILE A 68 6.06 18.33 -12.63
CA ILE A 68 7.12 17.41 -13.04
C ILE A 68 6.60 16.31 -13.98
N ARG A 69 5.34 15.90 -13.86
CA ARG A 69 4.74 14.92 -14.78
C ARG A 69 4.40 15.49 -16.15
N ARG A 70 4.17 16.80 -16.25
CA ARG A 70 3.78 17.50 -17.49
C ARG A 70 4.93 18.12 -18.25
N ARG A 71 6.06 18.40 -17.60
CA ARG A 71 7.25 18.94 -18.27
C ARG A 71 7.78 17.97 -19.33
N LEU A 72 8.48 18.52 -20.31
CA LEU A 72 9.17 17.75 -21.34
C LEU A 72 10.24 16.82 -20.73
N THR A 73 10.47 15.69 -21.39
CA THR A 73 11.58 14.80 -21.01
C THR A 73 12.91 15.47 -21.36
N LYS A 74 13.98 15.14 -20.63
CA LYS A 74 15.32 15.74 -20.87
C LYS A 74 15.75 15.60 -22.34
N TYR A 75 15.48 14.45 -22.94
CA TYR A 75 15.76 14.17 -24.35
C TYR A 75 14.99 15.12 -25.29
N GLN A 76 13.70 15.34 -25.02
CA GLN A 76 12.89 16.29 -25.80
C GLN A 76 13.38 17.73 -25.66
N VAL A 77 13.81 18.13 -24.46
CA VAL A 77 14.38 19.48 -24.25
C VAL A 77 15.61 19.68 -25.11
N VAL A 78 16.52 18.69 -25.15
CA VAL A 78 17.74 18.73 -25.97
C VAL A 78 17.43 18.81 -27.48
N ILE A 79 16.38 18.15 -27.95
CA ILE A 79 15.98 18.18 -29.38
C ILE A 79 15.32 19.51 -29.78
N CYS A 80 14.58 20.14 -28.87
CA CYS A 80 13.87 21.39 -29.13
C CYS A 80 14.72 22.65 -28.87
N SER A 81 16.02 22.48 -28.57
CA SER A 81 17.00 23.56 -28.41
C SER A 81 17.70 23.84 -29.73
#